data_AF-A0A957LSJ1-F1
#
_entry.id   AF-A0A957LSJ1-F1
#
_cell.length_a   1.000
_cell.length_b   1.000
_cell.length_c   1.000
_cell.angle_alpha   90.00
_cell.angle_beta   90.00
_cell.angle_gamma   90.00
#
_symmetry.space_group_name_H-M   'P 1'
#
loop_
_entity.id
_entity.type
_entity.pdbx_description
1 polymer ?
#
loop_
_entity_poly.entity_id
_entity_poly.type
_entity_poly.pdbx_seq_one_letter_code
_entity_poly.pdbx_strand_id
1 'polypeptide(L)'
;AELQFEFVNPDGIFAEEGYTLSVTVPAAEPGSSGAVAVTEADAGGAFALVTGDTLVVRLASNPSTGYTWRVVSTNDALLPAAGDPVYAESADMPGAGGVDTFRFLAKAAGEATVQIGEFPPGAEEAERTLDYNVTIVDPAPLTGNTVTVTAADVGTAIDVAAGDWLAVELDANPSTGYQWLVTANDGAVLRLLPESGFTVSAEMPGAPGTQRFVFRTLTPGAVSLQIGEFPPGADAPDQTLEFAVTVE
;
A
#
# COMPACT_ATOMS: atom_id res chain seq x y z
N ALA A 1 11.51 20.53 -6.29
CA ALA A 1 12.74 21.14 -6.84
C ALA A 1 12.33 22.15 -7.88
N GLU A 2 12.86 23.37 -7.82
CA GLU A 2 12.59 24.41 -8.82
C GLU A 2 13.46 24.10 -10.05
N LEU A 3 12.83 23.67 -11.14
CA LEU A 3 13.51 23.38 -12.40
C LEU A 3 13.51 24.65 -13.24
N GLN A 4 14.68 25.29 -13.39
CA GLN A 4 14.87 26.38 -14.35
C GLN A 4 15.36 25.81 -15.68
N PHE A 5 14.67 26.15 -16.76
CA PHE A 5 15.06 25.79 -18.12
C PHE A 5 15.35 27.07 -18.91
N GLU A 6 16.54 27.14 -19.51
CA GLU A 6 16.90 28.19 -20.46
C GLU A 6 16.90 27.60 -21.87
N PHE A 7 16.13 28.22 -22.78
CA PHE A 7 16.03 27.78 -24.16
C PHE A 7 16.94 28.63 -25.05
N VAL A 8 17.92 27.97 -25.67
CA VAL A 8 18.91 28.60 -26.54
C VAL A 8 18.74 28.03 -27.94
N ASN A 9 18.64 28.91 -28.94
CA ASN A 9 18.60 28.55 -30.34
C ASN A 9 19.93 27.89 -30.79
N PRO A 10 19.96 27.18 -31.93
CA PRO A 10 21.18 26.54 -32.45
C PRO A 10 22.35 27.51 -32.68
N ASP A 11 22.08 28.81 -32.76
CA ASP A 11 23.05 29.90 -32.92
C ASP A 11 23.53 30.50 -31.59
N GLY A 12 23.08 29.98 -30.44
CA GLY A 12 23.50 30.44 -29.12
C GLY A 12 22.68 31.61 -28.56
N ILE A 13 21.63 32.05 -29.25
CA ILE A 13 20.79 33.18 -28.83
C ILE A 13 19.56 32.68 -28.05
N PHE A 14 19.19 33.36 -26.97
CA PHE A 14 17.96 33.06 -26.23
C PHE A 14 16.73 33.34 -27.09
N ALA A 15 15.77 32.42 -27.09
CA ALA A 15 14.56 32.57 -27.90
C ALA A 15 13.66 33.70 -27.35
N GLU A 16 13.18 34.60 -28.23
CA GLU A 16 12.25 35.67 -27.85
C GLU A 16 10.78 35.22 -27.77
N GLU A 17 10.45 34.04 -28.33
CA GLU A 17 9.13 33.43 -28.21
C GLU A 17 9.03 32.55 -26.96
N GLY A 18 7.99 32.75 -26.16
CA GLY A 18 7.74 31.94 -24.96
C GLY A 18 7.18 30.56 -25.33
N TYR A 19 7.86 29.50 -24.91
CA TYR A 19 7.36 28.13 -25.03
C TYR A 19 6.66 27.72 -23.72
N THR A 20 5.46 27.15 -23.82
CA THR A 20 4.80 26.51 -22.67
C THR A 20 5.07 25.02 -22.70
N LEU A 21 5.79 24.51 -21.70
CA LEU A 21 5.94 23.08 -21.46
C LEU A 21 4.88 22.64 -20.45
N SER A 22 3.87 21.92 -20.93
CA SER A 22 2.94 21.22 -20.04
C SER A 22 3.53 19.86 -19.68
N VAL A 23 4.08 19.74 -18.47
CA VAL A 23 4.44 18.44 -17.89
C VAL A 23 3.26 17.96 -17.08
N THR A 24 2.53 16.98 -17.60
CA THR A 24 1.62 16.18 -16.77
C THR A 24 2.48 15.19 -16.00
N VAL A 25 2.83 15.54 -14.77
CA VAL A 25 3.29 14.54 -13.80
C VAL A 25 2.02 13.79 -13.40
N PRO A 26 1.80 12.53 -13.82
CA PRO A 26 0.78 11.73 -13.14
C PRO A 26 1.13 11.79 -11.67
N ALA A 27 0.15 11.97 -10.79
CA ALA A 27 0.42 11.83 -9.36
C ALA A 27 1.16 10.49 -9.21
N ALA A 28 2.46 10.54 -8.92
CA ALA A 28 3.12 9.37 -8.39
C ALA A 28 2.37 9.18 -7.10
N GLU A 29 1.43 8.23 -7.07
CA GLU A 29 0.63 7.87 -5.89
C GLU A 29 1.61 7.84 -4.72
N PRO A 30 1.71 8.92 -3.90
CA PRO A 30 2.79 9.03 -2.95
C PRO A 30 2.34 8.25 -1.75
N GLY A 31 2.32 6.93 -1.84
CA GLY A 31 2.47 6.10 -0.66
C GLY A 31 1.95 4.69 -0.74
N SER A 32 2.85 3.78 -0.35
CA SER A 32 2.63 2.38 0.03
C SER A 32 1.42 1.74 -0.66
N SER A 33 1.61 1.15 -1.85
CA SER A 33 0.59 0.26 -2.44
C SER A 33 0.07 -0.71 -1.38
N GLY A 34 -1.24 -0.77 -1.20
CA GLY A 34 -1.88 -1.68 -0.26
C GLY A 34 -1.72 -3.08 -0.82
N ALA A 35 -1.51 -4.05 0.05
CA ALA A 35 -1.39 -5.43 -0.36
C ALA A 35 -2.53 -6.22 0.27
N VAL A 36 -3.42 -6.77 -0.58
CA VAL A 36 -4.40 -7.75 -0.13
C VAL A 36 -3.81 -9.13 -0.38
N ALA A 37 -3.44 -9.81 0.69
CA ALA A 37 -2.87 -11.15 0.63
C ALA A 37 -3.97 -12.21 0.76
N VAL A 38 -4.00 -13.15 -0.18
CA VAL A 38 -4.98 -14.25 -0.22
C VAL A 38 -4.27 -15.58 -0.42
N THR A 39 -4.93 -16.66 -0.02
CA THR A 39 -4.42 -18.03 -0.07
C THR A 39 -5.37 -18.95 -0.83
N GLU A 40 -5.07 -20.24 -0.90
CA GLU A 40 -5.99 -21.24 -1.46
C GLU A 40 -7.33 -21.28 -0.70
N ALA A 41 -7.33 -21.04 0.62
CA ALA A 41 -8.55 -21.06 1.43
C ALA A 41 -9.55 -19.95 1.08
N ASP A 42 -9.06 -18.89 0.42
CA ASP A 42 -9.86 -17.73 0.03
C ASP A 42 -10.40 -17.84 -1.40
N ALA A 43 -10.13 -18.95 -2.10
CA ALA A 43 -10.60 -19.18 -3.46
C ALA A 43 -12.14 -19.18 -3.55
N GLY A 44 -12.66 -18.55 -4.59
CA GLY A 44 -14.07 -18.22 -4.78
C GLY A 44 -14.52 -16.96 -4.03
N GLY A 45 -13.66 -16.37 -3.20
CA GLY A 45 -13.93 -15.13 -2.48
C GLY A 45 -14.02 -13.89 -3.38
N ALA A 46 -14.48 -12.80 -2.78
CA ALA A 46 -14.54 -11.47 -3.37
C ALA A 46 -13.70 -10.51 -2.53
N PHE A 47 -12.82 -9.76 -3.18
CA PHE A 47 -11.88 -8.84 -2.55
C PHE A 47 -12.05 -7.43 -3.10
N ALA A 48 -11.89 -6.43 -2.23
CA ALA A 48 -11.88 -5.03 -2.64
C ALA A 48 -10.44 -4.56 -2.78
N LEU A 49 -10.16 -3.83 -3.86
CA LEU A 49 -8.91 -3.09 -4.07
C LEU A 49 -9.21 -1.66 -4.43
N VAL A 50 -8.27 -0.77 -4.12
CA VAL A 50 -8.22 0.57 -4.72
C VAL A 50 -7.19 0.55 -5.85
N THR A 51 -7.40 1.32 -6.92
CA THR A 51 -6.40 1.51 -7.96
C THR A 51 -5.03 1.85 -7.34
N GLY A 52 -3.98 1.12 -7.71
CA GLY A 52 -2.64 1.17 -7.11
C GLY A 52 -2.34 0.05 -6.10
N ASP A 53 -3.35 -0.65 -5.59
CA ASP A 53 -3.17 -1.81 -4.72
C ASP A 53 -2.65 -3.04 -5.48
N THR A 54 -2.05 -3.96 -4.73
CA THR A 54 -1.58 -5.25 -5.25
C THR A 54 -2.35 -6.40 -4.58
N LEU A 55 -2.99 -7.25 -5.39
CA LEU A 55 -3.43 -8.57 -4.93
C LEU A 55 -2.21 -9.50 -4.87
N VAL A 56 -1.96 -10.12 -3.72
CA VAL A 56 -0.87 -11.06 -3.49
C VAL A 56 -1.45 -12.44 -3.21
N VAL A 57 -1.38 -13.35 -4.18
CA VAL A 57 -1.85 -14.73 -4.00
C VAL A 57 -0.68 -15.61 -3.56
N ARG A 58 -0.81 -16.31 -2.44
CA ARG A 58 0.20 -17.20 -1.86
C ARG A 58 -0.31 -18.63 -1.84
N LEU A 59 0.30 -19.49 -2.63
CA LEU A 59 -0.12 -20.88 -2.79
C LEU A 59 0.97 -21.81 -2.29
N ALA A 60 0.60 -22.78 -1.45
CA ALA A 60 1.52 -23.84 -1.04
C ALA A 60 1.94 -24.62 -2.29
N SER A 61 3.24 -24.88 -2.42
CA SER A 61 3.84 -25.50 -3.59
C SER A 61 4.86 -26.53 -3.15
N ASN A 62 4.94 -27.66 -3.83
CA ASN A 62 6.00 -28.64 -3.60
C ASN A 62 6.67 -29.01 -4.92
N PRO A 63 7.75 -28.31 -5.30
CA PRO A 63 8.43 -28.56 -6.57
C PRO A 63 8.91 -30.01 -6.75
N SER A 64 9.10 -30.79 -5.67
CA SER A 64 9.56 -32.19 -5.77
C SER A 64 8.52 -33.13 -6.38
N THR A 65 7.24 -32.74 -6.41
CA THR A 65 6.17 -33.55 -7.04
C THR A 65 6.06 -33.30 -8.54
N GLY A 66 6.69 -32.24 -9.05
CA GLY A 66 6.58 -31.78 -10.44
C GLY A 66 5.28 -31.01 -10.73
N TYR A 67 4.45 -30.75 -9.73
CA TYR A 67 3.28 -29.88 -9.85
C TYR A 67 3.72 -28.41 -9.86
N THR A 68 3.00 -27.57 -10.59
CA THR A 68 3.29 -26.13 -10.67
C THR A 68 2.03 -25.30 -10.76
N TRP A 69 2.02 -24.17 -10.06
CA TRP A 69 0.98 -23.16 -10.18
C TRP A 69 1.28 -22.24 -11.36
N ARG A 70 0.25 -21.92 -12.16
CA ARG A 70 0.37 -20.97 -13.28
C ARG A 70 -0.86 -20.08 -13.35
N VAL A 71 -0.67 -18.83 -13.76
CA VAL A 71 -1.79 -17.94 -14.09
C VAL A 71 -2.48 -18.49 -15.33
N VAL A 72 -3.77 -18.81 -15.21
CA VAL A 72 -4.61 -19.27 -16.33
C VAL A 72 -5.23 -18.08 -17.02
N SER A 73 -5.78 -17.14 -16.25
CA SER A 73 -6.33 -15.90 -16.80
C SER A 73 -6.32 -14.76 -15.76
N THR A 74 -6.23 -13.54 -16.27
CA THR A 74 -6.49 -12.30 -15.54
C THR A 74 -6.97 -11.24 -16.53
N ASN A 75 -7.45 -10.10 -16.03
CA ASN A 75 -7.76 -8.94 -16.85
C ASN A 75 -6.55 -8.00 -16.94
N ASP A 76 -5.77 -8.06 -18.02
CA ASP A 76 -4.54 -7.25 -18.17
C ASP A 76 -4.77 -5.73 -18.21
N ALA A 77 -5.99 -5.29 -18.52
CA ALA A 77 -6.34 -3.87 -18.51
C ALA A 77 -6.61 -3.35 -17.09
N LEU A 78 -7.22 -4.17 -16.22
CA LEU A 78 -7.62 -3.77 -14.86
C LEU A 78 -6.65 -4.26 -13.78
N LEU A 79 -6.19 -5.51 -13.88
CA LEU A 79 -5.45 -6.24 -12.85
C LEU A 79 -4.36 -7.17 -13.47
N PRO A 80 -3.41 -6.63 -14.24
CA PRO A 80 -2.33 -7.43 -14.82
C PRO A 80 -1.41 -8.05 -13.77
N ALA A 81 -0.76 -9.15 -14.14
CA ALA A 81 0.33 -9.72 -13.37
C ALA A 81 1.47 -8.70 -13.20
N ALA A 82 1.98 -8.59 -11.98
CA ALA A 82 3.03 -7.68 -11.57
C ALA A 82 4.37 -8.42 -11.44
N GLY A 83 4.92 -8.83 -12.59
CA GLY A 83 6.14 -9.62 -12.69
C GLY A 83 5.90 -11.13 -12.62
N ASP A 84 6.99 -11.88 -12.63
CA ASP A 84 6.97 -13.35 -12.54
C ASP A 84 6.66 -13.83 -11.11
N PRO A 85 6.04 -15.01 -10.94
CA PRO A 85 5.82 -15.58 -9.62
C PRO A 85 7.14 -15.89 -8.91
N VAL A 86 7.16 -15.67 -7.60
CA VAL A 86 8.34 -15.91 -6.75
C VAL A 86 8.08 -17.09 -5.85
N TYR A 87 8.96 -18.09 -5.89
CA TYR A 87 8.96 -19.22 -4.98
C TYR A 87 9.85 -18.96 -3.76
N ALA A 88 9.37 -19.31 -2.57
CA ALA A 88 10.15 -19.30 -1.34
C ALA A 88 10.03 -20.64 -0.62
N GLU A 89 11.15 -21.25 -0.22
CA GLU A 89 11.17 -22.49 0.55
C GLU A 89 10.64 -22.24 1.98
N SER A 90 9.83 -23.17 2.49
CA SER A 90 9.30 -23.05 3.85
C SER A 90 10.32 -23.50 4.91
N ALA A 91 11.30 -24.31 4.53
CA ALA A 91 12.39 -24.77 5.37
C ALA A 91 13.58 -25.22 4.51
N ASP A 92 14.78 -25.04 5.04
CA ASP A 92 16.04 -25.48 4.41
C ASP A 92 16.26 -26.99 4.67
N MET A 93 15.36 -27.81 4.11
CA MET A 93 15.43 -29.28 4.18
C MET A 93 15.08 -29.90 2.82
N PRO A 94 15.80 -30.93 2.36
CA PRO A 94 15.49 -31.60 1.09
C PRO A 94 14.05 -32.16 1.06
N GLY A 95 13.27 -31.73 0.07
CA GLY A 95 11.87 -32.13 -0.12
C GLY A 95 10.86 -31.34 0.71
N ALA A 96 11.29 -30.29 1.43
CA ALA A 96 10.37 -29.32 1.99
C ALA A 96 9.63 -28.60 0.86
N GLY A 97 8.31 -28.44 1.03
CA GLY A 97 7.54 -27.55 0.18
C GLY A 97 7.92 -26.08 0.42
N GLY A 98 7.34 -25.22 -0.40
CA GLY A 98 7.47 -23.77 -0.34
C GLY A 98 6.14 -23.10 -0.65
N VAL A 99 6.23 -21.82 -0.99
CA VAL A 99 5.09 -20.99 -1.34
C VAL A 99 5.39 -20.28 -2.65
N ASP A 100 4.52 -20.47 -3.64
CA ASP A 100 4.51 -19.65 -4.85
C ASP A 100 3.72 -18.37 -4.55
N THR A 101 4.33 -17.21 -4.85
CA THR A 101 3.72 -15.89 -4.66
C THR A 101 3.48 -15.23 -6.01
N PHE A 102 2.20 -15.00 -6.33
CA PHE A 102 1.75 -14.26 -7.50
C PHE A 102 1.33 -12.85 -7.07
N ARG A 103 1.61 -11.85 -7.90
CA ARG A 103 1.27 -10.45 -7.63
C ARG A 103 0.50 -9.89 -8.81
N PHE A 104 -0.55 -9.13 -8.54
CA PHE A 104 -1.35 -8.46 -9.56
C PHE A 104 -1.61 -7.02 -9.15
N LEU A 105 -1.30 -6.06 -10.03
CA LEU A 105 -1.41 -4.63 -9.73
C LEU A 105 -2.73 -4.08 -10.27
N ALA A 106 -3.55 -3.50 -9.40
CA ALA A 106 -4.77 -2.81 -9.79
C ALA A 106 -4.43 -1.52 -10.55
N LYS A 107 -4.75 -1.46 -11.84
CA LYS A 107 -4.45 -0.31 -12.72
C LYS A 107 -5.64 0.59 -13.00
N ALA A 108 -6.85 0.05 -12.88
CA ALA A 108 -8.07 0.81 -13.14
C ALA A 108 -9.26 0.17 -12.41
N ALA A 109 -10.25 1.00 -12.07
CA ALA A 109 -11.49 0.56 -11.48
C ALA A 109 -12.29 -0.39 -12.40
N GLY A 110 -13.02 -1.30 -11.77
CA GLY A 110 -13.86 -2.30 -12.44
C GLY A 110 -13.85 -3.64 -11.72
N GLU A 111 -14.47 -4.64 -12.33
CA GLU A 111 -14.47 -6.01 -11.83
C GLU A 111 -13.48 -6.86 -12.63
N ALA A 112 -12.69 -7.64 -11.91
CA ALA A 112 -11.71 -8.56 -12.49
C ALA A 112 -11.72 -9.89 -11.74
N THR A 113 -11.39 -10.97 -12.43
CA THR A 113 -11.15 -12.27 -11.82
C THR A 113 -9.73 -12.71 -12.16
N VAL A 114 -8.97 -13.11 -11.15
CA VAL A 114 -7.69 -13.80 -11.32
C VAL A 114 -7.95 -15.29 -11.19
N GLN A 115 -7.52 -16.06 -12.19
CA GLN A 115 -7.59 -17.52 -12.16
C GLN A 115 -6.18 -18.11 -12.17
N ILE A 116 -5.87 -18.94 -11.18
CA ILE A 116 -4.60 -19.68 -11.07
C ILE A 116 -4.89 -21.17 -11.11
N GLY A 117 -4.16 -21.91 -11.94
CA GLY A 117 -4.32 -23.34 -12.14
C GLY A 117 -3.16 -24.15 -11.57
N GLU A 118 -3.46 -25.33 -11.04
CA GLU A 118 -2.48 -26.33 -10.62
C GLU A 118 -2.24 -27.32 -11.77
N PHE A 119 -1.01 -27.41 -12.25
CA PHE A 119 -0.65 -28.24 -13.40
C PHE A 119 0.18 -29.44 -12.97
N PRO A 120 -0.26 -30.67 -13.27
CA PRO A 120 0.57 -31.87 -13.14
C PRO A 120 1.83 -31.80 -14.02
N PRO A 121 2.87 -32.60 -13.72
CA PRO A 121 4.11 -32.61 -14.49
C PRO A 121 3.85 -32.97 -15.97
N GLY A 122 4.23 -32.06 -16.86
CA GLY A 122 4.06 -32.23 -18.31
C GLY A 122 2.63 -32.02 -18.84
N ALA A 123 1.68 -31.61 -17.99
CA ALA A 123 0.32 -31.31 -18.41
C ALA A 123 0.20 -29.92 -19.04
N GLU A 124 -0.63 -29.83 -20.07
CA GLU A 124 -1.03 -28.56 -20.73
C GLU A 124 -2.32 -27.99 -20.14
N GLU A 125 -3.12 -28.80 -19.45
CA GLU A 125 -4.35 -28.39 -18.78
C GLU A 125 -4.19 -28.45 -17.26
N ALA A 126 -4.85 -27.53 -16.57
CA ALA A 126 -4.86 -27.51 -15.11
C ALA A 126 -5.74 -28.66 -14.58
N GLU A 127 -5.29 -29.33 -13.52
CA GLU A 127 -6.11 -30.33 -12.81
C GLU A 127 -7.21 -29.65 -12.00
N ARG A 128 -6.92 -28.46 -11.46
CA ARG A 128 -7.88 -27.59 -10.79
C ARG A 128 -7.52 -26.12 -10.99
N THR A 129 -8.50 -25.26 -10.80
CA THR A 129 -8.34 -23.80 -10.83
C THR A 129 -8.86 -23.17 -9.54
N LEU A 130 -8.22 -22.08 -9.13
CA LEU A 130 -8.61 -21.21 -8.04
C LEU A 130 -8.96 -19.84 -8.62
N ASP A 131 -10.16 -19.36 -8.30
CA ASP A 131 -10.67 -18.08 -8.77
C ASP A 131 -10.67 -17.05 -7.64
N TYR A 132 -10.19 -15.84 -7.93
CA TYR A 132 -10.20 -14.72 -6.99
C TYR A 132 -10.91 -13.54 -7.63
N ASN A 133 -12.11 -13.22 -7.14
CA ASN A 133 -12.91 -12.13 -7.68
C ASN A 133 -12.51 -10.82 -7.01
N VAL A 134 -12.33 -9.78 -7.80
CA VAL A 134 -11.84 -8.49 -7.33
C VAL A 134 -12.72 -7.37 -7.84
N THR A 135 -13.15 -6.52 -6.92
CA THR A 135 -13.77 -5.22 -7.23
C THR A 135 -12.75 -4.14 -6.97
N ILE A 136 -12.37 -3.40 -8.02
CA ILE A 136 -11.41 -2.31 -7.98
C ILE A 136 -12.19 -1.00 -8.05
N VAL A 137 -11.89 -0.07 -7.14
CA VAL A 137 -12.44 1.29 -7.15
C VAL A 137 -11.33 2.31 -7.31
N ASP A 138 -11.63 3.43 -7.96
CA ASP A 138 -10.69 4.53 -8.04
C ASP A 138 -10.68 5.29 -6.70
N PRO A 139 -9.51 5.77 -6.25
CA PRO A 139 -9.47 6.65 -5.10
C PRO A 139 -10.13 7.99 -5.43
N ALA A 140 -10.65 8.65 -4.41
CA ALA A 140 -11.15 10.00 -4.51
C ALA A 140 -10.06 10.95 -5.02
N PRO A 141 -10.43 11.92 -5.89
CA PRO A 141 -9.52 12.94 -6.36
C PRO A 141 -8.89 13.69 -5.19
N LEU A 142 -7.59 13.97 -5.27
CA LEU A 142 -6.90 14.75 -4.24
C LEU A 142 -7.50 16.15 -4.14
N THR A 143 -7.81 16.56 -2.92
CA THR A 143 -8.23 17.94 -2.60
C THR A 143 -7.05 18.77 -2.10
N GLY A 144 -6.07 18.11 -1.45
CA GLY A 144 -4.92 18.73 -0.79
C GLY A 144 -5.21 19.29 0.61
N ASN A 145 -6.43 19.17 1.14
CA ASN A 145 -6.72 19.59 2.52
C ASN A 145 -6.10 18.62 3.51
N THR A 146 -5.67 19.11 4.69
CA THR A 146 -5.15 18.25 5.76
C THR A 146 -5.95 18.47 7.04
N VAL A 147 -6.57 17.40 7.55
CA VAL A 147 -7.11 17.31 8.90
C VAL A 147 -6.00 16.81 9.81
N THR A 148 -5.66 17.57 10.86
CA THR A 148 -4.63 17.18 11.83
C THR A 148 -5.30 16.81 13.15
N VAL A 149 -4.92 15.65 13.68
CA VAL A 149 -5.40 15.13 14.97
C VAL A 149 -4.22 14.75 15.86
N THR A 150 -4.46 14.72 17.15
CA THR A 150 -3.49 14.46 18.20
C THR A 150 -4.01 13.42 19.18
N ALA A 151 -3.21 13.02 20.16
CA ALA A 151 -3.66 12.13 21.24
C ALA A 151 -4.91 12.66 21.99
N ALA A 152 -5.18 13.97 21.97
CA ALA A 152 -6.35 14.56 22.62
C ALA A 152 -7.67 14.27 21.89
N ASP A 153 -7.62 13.88 20.61
CA ASP A 153 -8.79 13.61 19.77
C ASP A 153 -9.26 12.15 19.88
N VAL A 154 -8.54 11.30 20.64
CA VAL A 154 -8.95 9.92 20.92
C VAL A 154 -10.32 9.89 21.60
N GLY A 155 -11.21 9.06 21.08
CA GLY A 155 -12.59 8.93 21.56
C GLY A 155 -13.54 10.01 21.05
N THR A 156 -13.07 10.94 20.21
CA THR A 156 -13.92 11.88 19.46
C THR A 156 -14.23 11.32 18.06
N ALA A 157 -15.27 11.84 17.42
CA ALA A 157 -15.54 11.56 16.01
C ALA A 157 -14.60 12.41 15.14
N ILE A 158 -13.86 11.75 14.25
CA ILE A 158 -12.93 12.40 13.32
C ILE A 158 -13.50 12.23 11.92
N ASP A 159 -14.11 13.29 11.39
CA ASP A 159 -14.66 13.31 10.04
C ASP A 159 -13.65 13.93 9.07
N VAL A 160 -13.39 13.25 7.95
CA VAL A 160 -12.42 13.66 6.93
C VAL A 160 -13.06 13.45 5.56
N ALA A 161 -12.93 14.39 4.63
CA ALA A 161 -13.47 14.16 3.28
C ALA A 161 -12.58 13.18 2.50
N ALA A 162 -13.17 12.38 1.60
CA ALA A 162 -12.41 11.55 0.68
C ALA A 162 -11.53 12.42 -0.24
N GLY A 163 -10.25 12.07 -0.39
CA GLY A 163 -9.26 12.84 -1.15
C GLY A 163 -8.46 13.85 -0.32
N ASP A 164 -8.86 14.11 0.92
CA ASP A 164 -8.08 14.86 1.91
C ASP A 164 -6.94 14.00 2.49
N TRP A 165 -6.09 14.64 3.29
CA TRP A 165 -5.08 14.00 4.12
C TRP A 165 -5.49 14.03 5.59
N LEU A 166 -5.24 12.94 6.29
CA LEU A 166 -5.29 12.88 7.75
C LEU A 166 -3.86 12.83 8.29
N ALA A 167 -3.48 13.79 9.13
CA ALA A 167 -2.22 13.80 9.84
C ALA A 167 -2.45 13.49 11.32
N VAL A 168 -1.85 12.42 11.84
CA VAL A 168 -1.83 12.12 13.27
C VAL A 168 -0.49 12.56 13.83
N GLU A 169 -0.51 13.49 14.78
CA GLU A 169 0.67 14.06 15.44
C GLU A 169 0.72 13.64 16.91
N LEU A 170 1.76 12.87 17.25
CA LEU A 170 1.96 12.32 18.58
C LEU A 170 3.28 12.83 19.15
N ASP A 171 3.28 13.18 20.42
CA ASP A 171 4.52 13.46 21.15
C ASP A 171 5.37 12.18 21.19
N ALA A 172 6.65 12.32 20.86
CA ALA A 172 7.57 11.21 20.78
C ALA A 172 8.95 11.61 21.29
N ASN A 173 9.63 10.67 21.96
CA ASN A 173 11.02 10.83 22.34
C ASN A 173 11.85 9.63 21.89
N PRO A 174 12.31 9.59 20.63
CA PRO A 174 13.06 8.46 20.10
C PRO A 174 14.36 8.13 20.88
N SER A 175 14.89 9.08 21.66
CA SER A 175 16.10 8.86 22.46
C SER A 175 15.90 7.90 23.63
N THR A 176 14.66 7.63 24.04
CA THR A 176 14.34 6.62 25.05
C THR A 176 14.23 5.20 24.47
N GLY A 177 14.26 5.07 23.14
CA GLY A 177 14.04 3.82 22.42
C GLY A 177 12.56 3.46 22.22
N TYR A 178 11.63 4.32 22.64
CA TYR A 178 10.21 4.16 22.36
C TYR A 178 9.90 4.55 20.91
N GLN A 179 8.96 3.83 20.29
CA GLN A 179 8.54 4.07 18.92
C GLN A 179 7.03 3.93 18.77
N TRP A 180 6.43 4.83 17.99
CA TRP A 180 5.03 4.69 17.58
C TRP A 180 4.95 3.89 16.29
N LEU A 181 4.01 2.95 16.21
CA LEU A 181 3.73 2.15 15.02
C LEU A 181 2.22 2.07 14.77
N VAL A 182 1.80 2.12 13.51
CA VAL A 182 0.42 1.79 13.14
C VAL A 182 0.21 0.30 13.37
N THR A 183 -0.72 -0.05 14.25
CA THR A 183 -1.01 -1.44 14.65
C THR A 183 -2.28 -2.00 14.00
N ALA A 184 -3.22 -1.14 13.61
CA ALA A 184 -4.39 -1.54 12.83
C ALA A 184 -4.81 -0.45 11.84
N ASN A 185 -4.81 -0.79 10.56
CA ASN A 185 -5.32 0.00 9.45
C ASN A 185 -5.49 -0.94 8.24
N ASP A 186 -6.71 -1.10 7.72
CA ASP A 186 -6.96 -1.98 6.57
C ASP A 186 -6.37 -1.45 5.25
N GLY A 187 -6.00 -0.17 5.23
CA GLY A 187 -5.45 0.49 4.06
C GLY A 187 -6.51 0.95 3.05
N ALA A 188 -7.66 0.29 2.96
CA ALA A 188 -8.63 0.49 1.89
C ALA A 188 -9.23 1.89 1.89
N VAL A 189 -9.47 2.44 3.09
CA VAL A 189 -10.00 3.79 3.28
C VAL A 189 -8.89 4.79 3.62
N LEU A 190 -7.97 4.43 4.51
CA LEU A 190 -6.84 5.28 4.93
C LEU A 190 -5.52 4.69 4.45
N ARG A 191 -4.78 5.44 3.65
CA ARG A 191 -3.49 4.99 3.15
C ARG A 191 -2.32 5.68 3.81
N LEU A 192 -1.49 4.96 4.56
CA LEU A 192 -0.29 5.52 5.17
C LEU A 192 0.72 5.94 4.10
N LEU A 193 1.17 7.19 4.15
CA LEU A 193 2.11 7.77 3.22
C LEU A 193 3.56 7.71 3.75
N PRO A 194 4.56 7.54 2.87
CA PRO A 194 5.98 7.48 3.19
C PRO A 194 6.54 8.81 3.71
N GLU A 195 5.77 9.88 3.56
CA GLU A 195 6.08 11.21 4.10
C GLU A 195 5.89 11.29 5.63
N SER A 196 5.34 10.24 6.25
CA SER A 196 5.31 10.07 7.69
C SER A 196 6.73 10.08 8.27
N GLY A 197 6.91 10.73 9.41
CA GLY A 197 8.25 10.91 9.97
C GLY A 197 8.26 11.61 11.32
N PHE A 198 9.46 11.80 11.84
CA PHE A 198 9.69 12.45 13.13
C PHE A 198 10.34 13.82 12.94
N THR A 199 9.83 14.82 13.66
CA THR A 199 10.41 16.17 13.70
C THR A 199 10.84 16.51 15.12
N VAL A 200 12.10 16.89 15.33
CA VAL A 200 12.60 17.32 16.64
C VAL A 200 12.03 18.67 17.05
N SER A 201 11.74 18.84 18.34
CA SER A 201 11.29 20.13 18.90
C SER A 201 12.42 21.15 19.10
N ALA A 202 13.67 20.69 19.18
CA ALA A 202 14.86 21.51 19.37
C ALA A 202 16.10 20.84 18.77
N GLU A 203 17.06 21.65 18.31
CA GLU A 203 18.35 21.20 17.77
C GLU A 203 19.34 20.85 18.88
N MET A 204 19.00 19.87 19.72
CA MET A 204 19.89 19.33 20.75
C MET A 204 19.83 17.80 20.80
N PRO A 205 20.95 17.11 21.12
CA PRO A 205 20.96 15.66 21.24
C PRO A 205 19.92 15.15 22.23
N GLY A 206 19.08 14.21 21.80
CA GLY A 206 18.03 13.61 22.63
C GLY A 206 16.79 14.47 22.84
N ALA A 207 16.61 15.56 22.08
CA ALA A 207 15.38 16.34 22.13
C ALA A 207 14.15 15.47 21.82
N PRO A 208 13.05 15.60 22.58
CA PRO A 208 11.77 15.05 22.16
C PRO A 208 11.28 15.80 20.91
N GLY A 209 10.21 15.31 20.32
CA GLY A 209 9.62 15.90 19.13
C GLY A 209 8.26 15.31 18.84
N THR A 210 7.85 15.44 17.59
CA THR A 210 6.55 14.98 17.12
C THR A 210 6.75 13.86 16.11
N GLN A 211 6.17 12.71 16.39
CA GLN A 211 5.93 11.68 15.40
C GLN A 211 4.69 12.05 14.60
N ARG A 212 4.81 12.11 13.28
CA ARG A 212 3.72 12.44 12.36
C ARG A 212 3.45 11.26 11.44
N PHE A 213 2.22 10.76 11.47
CA PHE A 213 1.70 9.78 10.49
C PHE A 213 0.77 10.51 9.53
N VAL A 214 1.03 10.39 8.23
CA VAL A 214 0.22 11.03 7.19
C VAL A 214 -0.53 9.95 6.43
N PHE A 215 -1.84 10.11 6.31
CA PHE A 215 -2.71 9.20 5.58
C PHE A 215 -3.41 9.94 4.45
N ARG A 216 -3.52 9.33 3.28
CA ARG A 216 -4.47 9.75 2.23
C ARG A 216 -5.81 9.06 2.47
N THR A 217 -6.91 9.81 2.44
CA THR A 217 -8.26 9.21 2.43
C THR A 217 -8.63 8.81 0.99
N LEU A 218 -8.88 7.53 0.77
CA LEU A 218 -9.08 6.96 -0.58
C LEU A 218 -10.55 6.89 -0.95
N THR A 219 -11.37 6.29 -0.11
CA THR A 219 -12.80 6.05 -0.38
C THR A 219 -13.63 6.34 0.86
N PRO A 220 -14.92 6.70 0.72
CA PRO A 220 -15.81 6.83 1.87
C PRO A 220 -15.88 5.53 2.68
N GLY A 221 -15.93 5.65 4.00
CA GLY A 221 -15.95 4.51 4.91
C GLY A 221 -15.48 4.86 6.32
N ALA A 222 -15.80 3.98 7.28
CA ALA A 222 -15.36 4.12 8.66
C ALA A 222 -14.13 3.24 8.94
N VAL A 223 -13.17 3.78 9.67
CA VAL A 223 -11.92 3.10 10.04
C VAL A 223 -11.67 3.27 11.54
N SER A 224 -11.36 2.15 12.21
CA SER A 224 -10.72 2.16 13.53
C SER A 224 -9.20 2.11 13.31
N LEU A 225 -8.56 3.28 13.32
CA LEU A 225 -7.11 3.41 13.17
C LEU A 225 -6.46 3.24 14.53
N GLN A 226 -5.59 2.25 14.68
CA GLN A 226 -4.84 2.02 15.91
C GLN A 226 -3.35 2.34 15.72
N ILE A 227 -2.79 3.09 16.66
CA ILE A 227 -1.37 3.41 16.73
C ILE A 227 -0.86 3.05 18.13
N GLY A 228 0.11 2.14 18.19
CA GLY A 228 0.70 1.65 19.43
C GLY A 228 2.06 2.28 19.73
N GLU A 229 2.32 2.58 21.00
CA GLU A 229 3.65 2.96 21.50
C GLU A 229 4.38 1.73 22.01
N PHE A 230 5.50 1.39 21.36
CA PHE A 230 6.30 0.22 21.66
C PHE A 230 7.53 0.63 22.47
N PRO A 231 7.75 0.02 23.64
CA PRO A 231 9.02 0.09 24.34
C PRO A 231 10.18 -0.52 23.51
N PRO A 232 11.43 -0.18 23.83
CA PRO A 232 12.59 -0.73 23.13
C PRO A 232 12.64 -2.25 23.25
N GLY A 233 12.57 -2.94 22.10
CA GLY A 233 12.67 -4.40 22.00
C GLY A 233 11.41 -5.17 22.41
N ALA A 234 10.27 -4.49 22.58
CA ALA A 234 8.99 -5.13 22.89
C ALA A 234 8.25 -5.58 21.62
N ASP A 235 7.57 -6.73 21.71
CA ASP A 235 6.71 -7.25 20.64
C ASP A 235 5.25 -6.75 20.75
N ALA A 236 4.93 -6.02 21.81
CA ALA A 236 3.61 -5.47 22.08
C ALA A 236 3.71 -4.02 22.57
N PRO A 237 2.70 -3.18 22.29
CA PRO A 237 2.69 -1.80 22.75
C PRO A 237 2.28 -1.70 24.22
N ASP A 238 2.86 -0.75 24.96
CA ASP A 238 2.44 -0.41 26.33
C ASP A 238 1.19 0.49 26.34
N GLN A 239 0.98 1.23 25.24
CA GLN A 239 -0.18 2.08 25.01
C GLN A 239 -0.67 1.91 23.57
N THR A 240 -1.98 1.85 23.37
CA THR A 240 -2.61 1.94 22.04
C THR A 240 -3.59 3.10 22.02
N LEU A 241 -3.45 3.97 21.02
CA LEU A 241 -4.40 5.03 20.71
C LEU A 241 -5.31 4.56 19.58
N GLU A 242 -6.61 4.74 19.77
CA GLU A 242 -7.64 4.38 18.77
C GLU A 242 -8.35 5.64 18.27
N PHE A 243 -8.27 5.86 16.96
CA PHE A 243 -8.90 6.96 16.26
C PHE A 243 -10.08 6.42 15.44
N ALA A 244 -11.29 6.86 15.78
CA ALA A 244 -12.50 6.54 15.02
C ALA A 244 -12.65 7.56 13.89
N VAL A 245 -12.19 7.18 12.69
CA VAL A 245 -12.17 8.05 11.52
C VAL A 245 -13.34 7.69 10.61
N THR A 246 -14.16 8.67 10.24
CA THR A 246 -15.16 8.56 9.19
C THR A 246 -14.67 9.34 7.97
N VAL A 247 -14.57 8.65 6.83
CA VAL A 247 -14.33 9.29 5.54
C VAL A 247 -15.65 9.46 4.82
N GLU A 248 -15.99 10.69 4.45
CA GLU A 248 -17.23 11.05 3.72
C GLU A 248 -17.00 11.37 2.24
#